data_AF-A0A8R7QFH9-F1
#
_entry.id   AF-A0A8R7QFH9-F1
#
_cell.length_a   1.000
_cell.length_b   1.000
_cell.length_c   1.000
_cell.angle_alpha   90.00
_cell.angle_beta   90.00
_cell.angle_gamma   90.00
#
_symmetry.space_group_name_H-M   'P 1'
#
loop_
_entity.id
_entity.type
_entity.pdbx_description
1 polymer ?
#
loop_
_entity_poly.entity_id
_entity_poly.type
_entity_poly.pdbx_seq_one_letter_code
_entity_poly.pdbx_strand_id
1 'polypeptide(L)'
;MDWPALTCCTAVMILLFLPLSASDDRLVLGKPLLLDAIIISDGGAFALGFFAPSNSTPAKLYLGIWYNDIPELTVVWVANRETQLINNTSSSPMLSLTNTSNLILSDGVGGGRVVWTTQVATTPASSTSTAVLLNNGNFVIRSPNGTMLWQSFEHLTDTLLPGMKIRFRYGIHGEEERLVS
;
A
#
# COMPACT_ATOMS: atom_id res chain seq x y z
N MET A 1 18.00 17.73 -49.42
CA MET A 1 18.52 17.86 -48.04
C MET A 1 17.34 17.64 -47.13
N ASP A 2 17.20 16.39 -46.69
CA ASP A 2 15.90 15.82 -46.38
C ASP A 2 15.73 15.83 -44.86
N TRP A 3 15.54 17.05 -44.35
CA TRP A 3 15.44 17.37 -42.92
C TRP A 3 14.38 16.60 -42.11
N PRO A 4 13.17 16.25 -42.64
CA PRO A 4 12.12 15.68 -41.79
C PRO A 4 12.38 14.22 -41.36
N ALA A 5 13.20 13.48 -42.12
CA ALA A 5 13.52 12.09 -41.77
C ALA A 5 14.39 12.01 -40.52
N LEU A 6 15.38 12.91 -40.40
CA LEU A 6 16.30 12.93 -39.27
C LEU A 6 15.61 13.32 -37.96
N THR A 7 14.67 14.29 -38.01
CA THR A 7 13.89 14.72 -36.84
C THR A 7 12.94 13.62 -36.35
N CYS A 8 12.32 12.89 -37.29
CA CYS A 8 11.48 11.74 -36.98
C CYS A 8 12.29 10.62 -36.29
N CYS A 9 13.45 10.26 -36.86
CA CYS A 9 14.34 9.24 -36.28
C CYS A 9 14.80 9.62 -34.85
N THR A 10 15.13 10.89 -34.60
CA THR A 10 15.52 11.34 -33.25
C THR A 10 14.36 11.30 -32.25
N ALA A 11 13.14 11.63 -32.65
CA ALA A 11 11.98 11.57 -31.77
C ALA A 11 11.60 10.13 -31.40
N VAL A 12 11.68 9.20 -32.36
CA VAL A 12 11.44 7.76 -32.13
C VAL A 12 12.48 7.17 -31.18
N MET A 13 13.76 7.55 -31.32
CA MET A 13 14.81 7.10 -30.40
C MET A 13 14.60 7.65 -28.99
N ILE A 14 14.21 8.92 -28.82
CA ILE A 14 13.91 9.49 -27.50
C ILE A 14 12.76 8.72 -26.82
N LEU A 15 11.69 8.36 -27.56
CA LEU A 15 10.58 7.55 -27.02
C LEU A 15 11.00 6.12 -26.63
N LEU A 16 11.99 5.54 -27.31
CA LEU A 16 12.56 4.22 -27.00
C LEU A 16 13.53 4.24 -25.79
N PHE A 17 14.04 5.41 -25.42
CA PHE A 17 14.94 5.60 -24.27
C PHE A 17 14.27 6.24 -23.06
N LEU A 18 12.96 6.56 -23.10
CA LEU A 18 12.23 6.80 -21.86
C LEU A 18 12.32 5.51 -21.04
N PRO A 19 12.88 5.54 -19.82
CA PRO A 19 12.79 4.39 -18.95
C PRO A 19 11.31 4.09 -18.80
N LEU A 20 10.89 2.92 -19.26
CA LEU A 20 9.60 2.36 -18.89
C LEU A 20 9.74 2.13 -17.38
N SER A 21 9.34 3.12 -16.58
CA SER A 21 9.27 2.96 -15.13
C SER A 21 8.23 1.87 -14.89
N ALA A 22 8.71 0.64 -14.76
CA ALA A 22 7.91 -0.45 -14.24
C ALA A 22 7.50 -0.02 -12.83
N SER A 23 6.20 0.09 -12.62
CA SER A 23 5.64 0.32 -11.31
C SER A 23 6.09 -0.81 -10.37
N ASP A 24 6.73 -0.49 -9.25
CA ASP A 24 7.00 -1.49 -8.22
C ASP A 24 5.73 -1.69 -7.41
N ASP A 25 4.91 -2.66 -7.82
CA ASP A 25 3.63 -3.01 -7.18
C ASP A 25 3.83 -3.88 -5.92
N ARG A 26 5.08 -4.08 -5.48
CA ARG A 26 5.46 -5.09 -4.49
C ARG A 26 6.19 -4.50 -3.31
N LEU A 27 5.95 -5.10 -2.15
CA LEU A 27 6.79 -4.98 -0.97
C LEU A 27 7.38 -6.35 -0.65
N VAL A 28 8.71 -6.44 -0.63
CA VAL A 28 9.44 -7.68 -0.41
C VAL A 28 10.22 -7.64 0.90
N LEU A 29 10.53 -8.83 1.43
CA LEU A 29 11.34 -8.98 2.64
C LEU A 29 12.68 -8.23 2.51
N GLY A 30 13.05 -7.50 3.56
CA GLY A 30 14.30 -6.74 3.61
C GLY A 30 14.31 -5.42 2.83
N LYS A 31 13.21 -5.08 2.14
CA LYS A 31 13.02 -3.78 1.48
C LYS A 31 11.78 -3.08 2.04
N PRO A 32 11.91 -2.30 3.13
CA PRO A 32 10.80 -1.60 3.71
C PRO A 32 10.34 -0.42 2.83
N LEU A 33 9.06 -0.08 2.91
CA LEU A 33 8.51 1.16 2.37
C LEU A 33 8.77 2.28 3.37
N LEU A 34 9.49 3.31 2.94
CA LEU A 34 9.84 4.49 3.73
C LEU A 34 8.81 5.62 3.51
N LEU A 35 8.90 6.66 4.33
CA LEU A 35 7.96 7.79 4.34
C LEU A 35 7.71 8.42 2.96
N ASP A 36 8.77 8.67 2.18
CA ASP A 36 8.67 9.36 0.88
C ASP A 36 8.50 8.40 -0.31
N ALA A 37 8.36 7.10 -0.04
CA ALA A 37 8.22 6.07 -1.06
C ALA A 37 6.76 5.62 -1.20
N ILE A 38 6.40 5.23 -2.42
CA ILE A 38 5.07 4.72 -2.76
C ILE A 38 5.19 3.42 -3.55
N ILE A 39 4.20 2.55 -3.37
CA ILE A 39 3.96 1.36 -4.21
C ILE A 39 2.77 1.68 -5.09
N ILE A 40 2.91 1.52 -6.39
CA ILE A 40 1.84 1.80 -7.35
C ILE A 40 1.40 0.45 -7.94
N SER A 41 0.09 0.23 -8.04
CA SER A 41 -0.44 -0.99 -8.68
C SER A 41 0.07 -1.09 -10.12
N ASP A 42 0.26 -2.29 -10.66
CA ASP A 42 0.77 -2.51 -12.02
C ASP A 42 0.03 -1.69 -13.11
N GLY A 43 -1.30 -1.56 -12.98
CA GLY A 43 -2.15 -0.78 -13.87
C GLY A 43 -2.19 0.73 -13.59
N GLY A 44 -1.44 1.22 -12.61
CA GLY A 44 -1.33 2.65 -12.27
C GLY A 44 -2.46 3.24 -11.43
N ALA A 45 -3.64 2.62 -11.38
CA ALA A 45 -4.84 3.22 -10.80
C ALA A 45 -4.79 3.48 -9.28
N PHE A 46 -4.05 2.66 -8.53
CA PHE A 46 -3.96 2.74 -7.07
C PHE A 46 -2.51 2.91 -6.61
N ALA A 47 -2.34 3.66 -5.52
CA ALA A 47 -1.07 3.82 -4.84
C ALA A 47 -1.21 3.55 -3.35
N LEU A 48 -0.15 3.01 -2.74
CA LEU A 48 0.01 2.74 -1.32
C LEU A 48 1.22 3.51 -0.80
N GLY A 49 1.06 4.19 0.33
CA GLY A 49 2.14 4.90 0.98
C GLY A 49 1.70 5.71 2.19
N PHE A 50 2.58 6.59 2.64
CA PHE A 50 2.32 7.46 3.78
C PHE A 50 1.66 8.77 3.35
N PHE A 51 0.70 9.25 4.13
CA PHE A 51 0.06 10.54 3.91
C PHE A 51 -0.27 11.23 5.24
N ALA A 52 -0.47 12.54 5.16
CA ALA A 52 -0.94 13.36 6.27
C ALA A 52 -2.20 14.13 5.83
N PRO A 53 -3.34 13.99 6.54
CA PRO A 53 -4.50 14.84 6.33
C PRO A 53 -4.14 16.31 6.55
N SER A 54 -4.71 17.18 5.71
CA SER A 54 -4.56 18.63 5.85
C SER A 54 -4.96 19.09 7.25
N ASN A 55 -4.24 20.09 7.80
CA ASN A 55 -4.56 20.76 9.06
C ASN A 55 -4.33 19.94 10.36
N SER A 56 -3.40 18.96 10.35
CA SER A 56 -2.95 18.32 11.60
C SER A 56 -1.67 18.99 12.15
N THR A 57 -1.72 19.48 13.39
CA THR A 57 -0.56 20.06 14.10
C THR A 57 -0.42 19.40 15.49
N PRO A 58 0.63 18.61 15.75
CA PRO A 58 1.67 18.16 14.80
C PRO A 58 1.08 17.25 13.70
N ALA A 59 1.81 17.13 12.59
CA ALA A 59 1.37 16.33 11.44
C ALA A 59 1.13 14.87 11.85
N LYS A 60 -0.10 14.40 11.61
CA LYS A 60 -0.51 13.02 11.86
C LYS A 60 -0.31 12.20 10.60
N LEU A 61 0.52 11.17 10.69
CA LEU A 61 0.85 10.30 9.58
C LEU A 61 0.03 9.01 9.61
N TYR A 62 -0.41 8.61 8.43
CA TYR A 62 -1.14 7.38 8.18
C TYR A 62 -0.53 6.65 7.00
N LEU A 63 -0.62 5.33 7.04
CA LEU A 63 -0.37 4.46 5.89
C LEU A 63 -1.71 4.13 5.25
N GLY A 64 -1.87 4.40 3.96
CA GLY A 64 -3.12 4.16 3.27
C GLY A 64 -2.97 3.92 1.78
N ILE A 65 -4.08 3.53 1.17
CA ILE A 65 -4.25 3.33 -0.27
C ILE A 65 -5.13 4.45 -0.79
N TRP A 66 -4.81 5.01 -1.95
CA TRP A 66 -5.60 6.03 -2.64
C TRP A 66 -5.66 5.80 -4.15
N TYR A 67 -6.57 6.50 -4.82
CA TYR A 67 -6.59 6.59 -6.27
C TYR A 67 -5.41 7.44 -6.76
N ASN A 68 -4.49 6.86 -7.52
CA ASN A 68 -3.26 7.52 -7.94
C ASN A 68 -3.49 8.55 -9.07
N ASP A 69 -4.50 8.31 -9.91
CA ASP A 69 -4.76 9.15 -11.09
C ASP A 69 -5.73 10.31 -10.81
N ILE A 70 -6.13 10.51 -9.56
CA ILE A 70 -7.00 11.61 -9.13
C ILE A 70 -6.12 12.67 -8.43
N PRO A 71 -6.14 13.94 -8.88
CA PRO A 71 -5.31 15.00 -8.29
C PRO A 71 -5.59 15.27 -6.81
N GLU A 72 -6.85 15.12 -6.40
CA GLU A 72 -7.26 15.22 -5.00
C GLU A 72 -7.03 13.88 -4.28
N LEU A 73 -6.34 13.93 -3.13
CA LEU A 73 -6.03 12.74 -2.34
C LEU A 73 -7.31 12.05 -1.86
N THR A 74 -7.71 11.01 -2.61
CA THR A 74 -8.91 10.23 -2.33
C THR A 74 -8.50 8.88 -1.74
N VAL A 75 -8.41 8.84 -0.41
CA VAL A 75 -8.00 7.66 0.35
C VAL A 75 -9.15 6.66 0.41
N VAL A 76 -8.86 5.39 0.13
CA VAL A 76 -9.84 4.29 0.04
C VAL A 76 -9.60 3.20 1.08
N TRP A 77 -8.46 3.23 1.76
CA TRP A 77 -8.13 2.32 2.85
C TRP A 77 -7.01 2.91 3.72
N VAL A 78 -7.05 2.68 5.03
CA VAL A 78 -6.04 3.17 5.99
C VAL A 78 -5.72 2.07 7.01
N ALA A 79 -4.44 1.75 7.17
CA ALA A 79 -3.97 0.71 8.09
C ALA A 79 -4.13 1.11 9.55
N ASN A 80 -3.55 2.26 9.92
CA ASN A 80 -3.37 2.69 11.30
C ASN A 80 -4.37 3.79 11.72
N ARG A 81 -5.67 3.56 11.46
CA ARG A 81 -6.73 4.53 11.81
C ARG A 81 -6.84 4.77 13.32
N GLU A 82 -6.71 3.70 14.10
CA GLU A 82 -6.84 3.74 15.57
C GLU A 82 -5.59 4.30 16.24
N THR A 83 -4.42 4.12 15.61
CA THR A 83 -3.11 4.43 16.18
C THR A 83 -2.31 5.36 15.26
N GLN A 84 -2.34 6.64 15.59
CA GLN A 84 -1.75 7.70 14.77
C GLN A 84 -0.22 7.74 14.96
N LEU A 85 0.50 7.91 13.85
CA LEU A 85 1.92 8.27 13.88
C LEU A 85 2.04 9.79 14.03
N ILE A 86 2.92 10.25 14.90
CA ILE A 86 3.29 11.68 14.98
C ILE A 86 4.59 11.83 14.20
N ASN A 87 4.60 12.70 13.19
CA ASN A 87 5.83 13.02 12.48
C ASN A 87 6.77 13.78 13.43
N ASN A 88 7.70 13.06 14.06
CA ASN A 88 8.78 13.63 14.84
C ASN A 88 10.07 13.58 14.01
N THR A 89 10.94 14.57 14.17
CA THR A 89 12.18 14.68 13.39
C THR A 89 13.25 13.64 13.78
N SER A 90 12.96 12.78 14.75
CA SER A 90 13.95 11.87 15.34
C SER A 90 13.96 10.49 14.70
N SER A 91 12.86 10.08 14.04
CA SER A 91 12.80 8.79 13.34
C SER A 91 11.74 8.79 12.24
N SER A 92 12.04 8.14 11.11
CA SER A 92 11.10 7.99 9.99
C SER A 92 10.31 6.70 10.12
N PRO A 93 8.98 6.73 9.94
CA PRO A 93 8.17 5.51 9.96
C PRO A 93 8.48 4.62 8.75
N MET A 94 8.19 3.33 8.90
CA MET A 94 8.33 2.37 7.81
C MET A 94 7.27 1.27 7.86
N LEU A 95 6.91 0.76 6.69
CA LEU A 95 6.17 -0.48 6.53
C LEU A 95 7.14 -1.57 6.06
N SER A 96 7.18 -2.71 6.75
CA SER A 96 8.06 -3.82 6.41
C SER A 96 7.31 -5.15 6.36
N LEU A 97 7.70 -6.02 5.44
CA LEU A 97 7.25 -7.41 5.42
C LEU A 97 8.21 -8.26 6.25
N THR A 98 7.69 -9.09 7.15
CA THR A 98 8.48 -9.98 8.00
C THR A 98 8.64 -11.37 7.38
N ASN A 99 9.61 -12.13 7.90
CA ASN A 99 9.79 -13.54 7.55
C ASN A 99 8.63 -14.46 8.00
N THR A 100 7.75 -13.96 8.88
CA THR A 100 6.52 -14.63 9.30
C THR A 100 5.31 -14.24 8.46
N SER A 101 5.52 -13.60 7.31
CA SER A 101 4.47 -13.12 6.41
C SER A 101 3.51 -12.13 7.05
N ASN A 102 4.01 -11.29 7.97
CA ASN A 102 3.24 -10.19 8.53
C ASN A 102 3.77 -8.85 8.00
N LEU A 103 2.87 -7.89 7.84
CA LEU A 103 3.24 -6.50 7.64
C LEU A 103 3.34 -5.82 8.99
N ILE A 104 4.43 -5.10 9.22
CA ILE A 104 4.66 -4.29 10.42
C ILE A 104 4.86 -2.84 10.01
N LEU A 105 4.01 -1.97 10.56
CA LEU A 105 4.19 -0.53 10.55
C LEU A 105 4.87 -0.10 11.85
N SER A 106 6.05 0.49 11.76
CA SER A 106 6.79 1.03 12.90
C SER A 106 7.01 2.53 12.78
N ASP A 107 7.14 3.21 13.93
CA ASP A 107 7.43 4.64 14.00
C ASP A 107 8.91 5.00 13.80
N GLY A 108 9.75 4.00 13.50
CA GLY A 108 11.17 4.23 13.29
C GLY A 108 11.87 3.16 12.47
N VAL A 109 12.89 3.61 11.73
CA VAL A 109 13.76 2.77 10.91
C VAL A 109 14.58 1.83 11.79
N GLY A 110 14.61 0.54 11.44
CA GLY A 110 15.39 -0.46 12.17
C GLY A 110 14.69 -1.06 13.39
N GLY A 111 13.37 -0.91 13.51
CA GLY A 111 12.58 -1.57 14.56
C GLY A 111 12.15 -0.64 15.69
N GLY A 112 11.57 0.52 15.35
CA GLY A 112 10.86 1.37 16.30
C GLY A 112 9.63 0.70 16.93
N ARG A 113 8.81 1.47 17.64
CA ARG A 113 7.56 0.96 18.23
C ARG A 113 6.63 0.51 17.12
N VAL A 114 6.08 -0.70 17.25
CA VAL A 114 5.06 -1.21 16.34
C VAL A 114 3.76 -0.45 16.57
N VAL A 115 3.24 0.15 15.52
CA VAL A 115 2.00 0.95 15.53
C VAL A 115 0.82 0.17 14.96
N TRP A 116 1.09 -0.67 13.97
CA TRP A 116 0.10 -1.54 13.35
C TRP A 116 0.78 -2.80 12.81
N THR A 117 0.06 -3.93 12.87
CA THR A 117 0.51 -5.20 12.30
C THR A 117 -0.66 -5.97 11.73
N THR A 118 -0.41 -6.75 10.68
CA THR A 118 -1.35 -7.82 10.30
C THR A 118 -1.31 -8.94 11.33
N GLN A 119 -2.35 -9.76 11.33
CA GLN A 119 -2.45 -10.97 12.14
C GLN A 119 -2.60 -12.19 11.22
N VAL A 120 -1.55 -12.48 10.45
CA VAL A 120 -1.55 -13.67 9.57
C VAL A 120 -1.45 -14.91 10.44
N ALA A 121 -2.42 -15.81 10.31
CA ALA A 121 -2.41 -17.09 11.00
C ALA A 121 -1.14 -17.86 10.68
N THR A 122 -0.60 -18.59 11.65
CA THR A 122 0.71 -19.25 11.63
C THR A 122 0.96 -20.03 10.34
N THR A 123 1.64 -19.41 9.38
CA THR A 123 2.22 -20.10 8.23
C THR A 123 3.58 -20.67 8.62
N PRO A 124 4.02 -21.80 8.03
CA PRO A 124 5.37 -22.31 8.24
C PRO A 124 6.39 -21.20 7.98
N ALA A 125 7.26 -20.92 8.97
CA ALA A 125 8.29 -19.90 8.89
C ALA A 125 9.37 -20.31 7.88
N SER A 126 9.12 -20.16 6.58
CA SER A 126 10.11 -20.43 5.53
C SER A 126 9.72 -19.92 4.13
N SER A 127 8.47 -19.59 3.87
CA SER A 127 8.07 -19.16 2.52
C SER A 127 8.26 -17.66 2.34
N THR A 128 9.08 -17.24 1.37
CA THR A 128 9.29 -15.85 0.95
C THR A 128 8.01 -15.27 0.38
N SER A 129 7.08 -14.87 1.25
CA SER A 129 5.88 -14.17 0.84
C SER A 129 6.23 -12.81 0.23
N THR A 130 5.28 -12.26 -0.51
CA THR A 130 5.38 -10.92 -1.07
C THR A 130 4.07 -10.21 -0.81
N ALA A 131 4.13 -8.95 -0.41
CA ALA A 131 2.95 -8.12 -0.40
C ALA A 131 2.83 -7.38 -1.75
N VAL A 132 1.62 -7.31 -2.30
CA VAL A 132 1.37 -6.80 -3.66
C VAL A 132 0.13 -5.92 -3.64
N LEU A 133 0.21 -4.74 -4.25
CA LEU A 133 -0.94 -3.86 -4.50
C LEU A 133 -1.58 -4.20 -5.84
N LEU A 134 -2.75 -4.82 -5.81
CA LEU A 134 -3.45 -5.26 -7.02
C LEU A 134 -4.16 -4.10 -7.72
N ASN A 135 -4.43 -4.26 -9.01
CA ASN A 135 -5.11 -3.25 -9.86
C ASN A 135 -6.56 -2.95 -9.45
N ASN A 136 -7.14 -3.73 -8.52
CA ASN A 136 -8.43 -3.43 -7.92
C ASN A 136 -8.33 -2.65 -6.60
N GLY A 137 -7.12 -2.28 -6.15
CA GLY A 137 -6.87 -1.58 -4.90
C GLY A 137 -6.74 -2.51 -3.68
N ASN A 138 -6.83 -3.84 -3.87
CA ASN A 138 -6.63 -4.80 -2.78
C ASN A 138 -5.12 -4.98 -2.53
N PHE A 139 -4.67 -4.66 -1.33
CA PHE A 139 -3.29 -4.93 -0.90
C PHE A 139 -3.26 -6.28 -0.21
N VAL A 140 -2.46 -7.20 -0.74
CA VAL A 140 -2.49 -8.61 -0.32
C VAL A 140 -1.11 -9.10 0.06
N ILE A 141 -1.04 -10.02 1.02
CA ILE A 141 0.15 -10.84 1.26
C ILE A 141 -0.07 -12.18 0.58
N ARG A 142 0.84 -12.56 -0.33
CA ARG A 142 0.79 -13.83 -1.06
C ARG A 142 1.99 -14.69 -0.71
N SER A 143 1.74 -15.98 -0.47
CA SER A 143 2.81 -16.98 -0.41
C SER A 143 3.33 -17.32 -1.82
N PRO A 144 4.51 -17.98 -1.92
CA PRO A 144 5.10 -18.38 -3.20
C PRO A 144 4.20 -19.28 -4.06
N ASN A 145 3.33 -20.08 -3.44
CA ASN A 145 2.36 -20.94 -4.14
C ASN A 145 1.08 -20.19 -4.59
N GLY A 146 1.01 -18.87 -4.39
CA GLY A 146 -0.12 -18.03 -4.78
C GLY A 146 -1.26 -17.96 -3.77
N THR A 147 -1.20 -18.66 -2.64
CA THR A 147 -2.22 -18.54 -1.59
C THR A 147 -2.23 -17.12 -1.02
N MET A 148 -3.42 -16.53 -0.90
CA MET A 148 -3.59 -15.25 -0.21
C MET A 148 -3.61 -15.50 1.29
N LEU A 149 -2.66 -14.89 2.00
CA LEU A 149 -2.48 -15.03 3.44
C LEU A 149 -3.19 -13.90 4.22
N TRP A 150 -3.33 -12.75 3.58
CA TRP A 150 -3.99 -11.57 4.12
C TRP A 150 -4.45 -10.66 2.99
N GLN A 151 -5.51 -9.88 3.21
CA GLN A 151 -6.00 -8.90 2.25
C GLN A 151 -6.62 -7.67 2.92
N SER A 152 -6.34 -6.48 2.41
CA SER A 152 -6.91 -5.22 2.93
C SER A 152 -8.44 -5.18 2.80
N PHE A 153 -8.99 -5.85 1.79
CA PHE A 153 -10.43 -5.91 1.56
C PHE A 153 -11.24 -6.62 2.66
N GLU A 154 -10.60 -7.41 3.53
CA GLU A 154 -11.24 -8.01 4.71
C GLU A 154 -11.23 -7.06 5.92
N HIS A 155 -10.46 -5.98 5.86
CA HIS A 155 -10.35 -4.97 6.90
C HIS A 155 -10.96 -3.67 6.38
N LEU A 156 -12.29 -3.69 6.25
CA LEU A 156 -13.06 -2.58 5.67
C LEU A 156 -12.83 -1.28 6.44
N THR A 157 -12.82 -0.18 5.67
CA THR A 157 -12.73 1.17 6.23
C THR A 157 -14.03 1.95 6.11
N ASP A 158 -13.97 3.18 5.66
CA ASP A 158 -15.12 4.03 5.33
C ASP A 158 -15.55 3.87 3.86
N THR A 159 -14.66 3.31 3.02
CA THR A 159 -14.85 3.19 1.57
C THR A 159 -15.05 1.75 1.12
N LEU A 160 -15.98 1.53 0.20
CA LEU A 160 -16.22 0.26 -0.48
C LEU A 160 -15.73 0.32 -1.93
N LEU A 161 -14.71 -0.46 -2.26
CA LEU A 161 -14.20 -0.64 -3.63
C LEU A 161 -14.87 -1.82 -4.34
N PRO A 162 -14.97 -1.78 -5.68
CA PRO A 162 -15.43 -2.93 -6.47
C PRO A 162 -14.63 -4.21 -6.12
N GLY A 163 -15.35 -5.28 -5.78
CA GLY A 163 -14.76 -6.57 -5.39
C GLY A 163 -14.61 -6.78 -3.88
N MET A 164 -14.85 -5.76 -3.05
CA MET A 164 -15.01 -5.95 -1.61
C MET A 164 -16.28 -6.76 -1.31
N LYS A 165 -16.22 -7.63 -0.30
CA LYS A 165 -17.36 -8.41 0.17
C LYS A 165 -17.81 -7.86 1.52
N ILE A 166 -19.07 -7.46 1.61
CA ILE A 166 -19.69 -7.13 2.89
C ILE A 166 -20.25 -8.42 3.47
N ARG A 167 -19.81 -8.80 4.67
CA ARG A 167 -20.38 -9.95 5.37
C ARG A 167 -21.35 -9.45 6.45
N PHE A 168 -22.63 -9.69 6.23
CA PHE A 168 -23.63 -9.47 7.27
C PHE A 168 -23.63 -10.67 8.23
N ARG A 169 -23.28 -10.44 9.50
CA ARG A 169 -23.54 -11.43 10.56
C ARG A 169 -24.96 -11.21 11.06
N TYR A 170 -25.90 -12.05 10.64
CA TYR A 170 -27.21 -12.13 11.31
C TYR A 170 -27.04 -13.00 12.56
N GLY A 171 -26.83 -12.37 13.71
CA GLY A 171 -26.71 -13.05 15.00
C GLY A 171 -27.13 -12.12 16.14
N ILE A 172 -27.95 -12.62 17.06
CA ILE A 172 -28.48 -11.91 18.24
C ILE A 172 -27.34 -11.72 19.27
N HIS A 173 -26.27 -11.01 18.90
CA HIS A 173 -25.24 -10.43 19.77
C HIS A 173 -24.29 -9.54 18.94
N GLY A 174 -24.65 -8.28 18.80
CA GLY A 174 -23.82 -7.13 19.18
C GLY A 174 -22.48 -6.79 18.50
N GLU A 175 -21.97 -7.53 17.53
CA GLU A 175 -20.81 -7.06 16.73
C GLU A 175 -21.12 -7.03 15.24
N GLU A 176 -21.48 -5.83 14.76
CA GLU A 176 -21.71 -5.53 13.34
C GLU A 176 -20.39 -5.12 12.66
N GLU A 177 -20.09 -5.74 11.51
CA GLU A 177 -19.07 -5.23 10.59
C GLU A 177 -19.62 -3.94 9.94
N ARG A 178 -19.32 -2.79 10.55
CA ARG A 178 -19.85 -1.48 10.17
C ARG A 178 -18.78 -0.64 9.48
N LEU A 179 -19.17 0.09 8.43
CA LEU A 179 -18.33 1.15 7.88
C LEU A 179 -18.13 2.23 8.94
N VAL A 180 -16.88 2.43 9.34
CA VAL A 180 -16.52 3.43 10.34
C VAL A 180 -16.03 4.67 9.59
N SER A 181 -16.84 5.73 9.67
CA SER A 181 -16.52 7.09 9.19
C SER A 181 -15.66 7.85 10.19
#